data_AF-A0A7S2VER0-F1
#
_entry.id   AF-A0A7S2VER0-F1
#
_cell.length_a   1.000
_cell.length_b   1.000
_cell.length_c   1.000
_cell.angle_alpha   90.00
_cell.angle_beta   90.00
_cell.angle_gamma   90.00
#
_symmetry.space_group_name_H-M   'P 1'
#
loop_
_entity.id
_entity.type
_entity.pdbx_description
1 polymer ?
#
loop_
_entity_poly.entity_id
_entity_poly.type
_entity_poly.pdbx_seq_one_letter_code
_entity_poly.pdbx_strand_id
1 'polypeptide(L)'
;TGDKVAADGVVVEGTSQIDESSLTGESVPVPKKINDFVSGGGINVGSTQLVIRTTTSVEDSAVSRLIRLVEEAQANRSATEKMIDGFARAYTPAVVFIAIIMCTIPWFWGQDVGRHWTLNGLIIIVIACP
;
A
#
# COMPACT_ATOMS: atom_id res chain seq x y z
N THR A 1 -6.06 9.44 -32.91
CA THR A 1 -4.59 9.52 -33.09
C THR A 1 -3.83 8.73 -32.04
N GLY A 2 -4.49 8.19 -31.01
CA GLY A 2 -3.83 7.41 -29.96
C GLY A 2 -3.09 8.28 -28.93
N ASP A 3 -3.23 9.60 -29.02
CA ASP A 3 -2.55 10.53 -28.12
C ASP A 3 -3.15 10.47 -26.73
N LYS A 4 -2.27 10.51 -25.71
CA LYS A 4 -2.66 10.53 -24.31
C LYS A 4 -2.91 11.97 -23.84
N VAL A 5 -4.00 12.17 -23.11
CA VAL A 5 -4.29 13.45 -22.47
C VAL A 5 -3.37 13.63 -21.26
N ALA A 6 -2.53 14.67 -21.27
CA ALA A 6 -1.50 14.90 -20.26
C ALA A 6 -2.04 15.46 -18.93
N ALA A 7 -3.13 16.24 -18.96
CA ALA A 7 -3.71 16.89 -17.78
C ALA A 7 -5.22 17.13 -17.97
N ASP A 8 -5.92 17.34 -16.87
CA ASP A 8 -7.35 17.67 -16.87
C ASP A 8 -7.60 19.01 -17.57
N GLY A 9 -8.67 19.09 -18.36
CA GLY A 9 -8.97 20.29 -19.11
C GLY A 9 -10.32 20.27 -19.83
N VAL A 10 -10.54 21.30 -20.65
CA VAL A 10 -11.77 21.48 -21.44
C VAL A 10 -11.41 21.51 -22.93
N VAL A 11 -12.17 20.80 -23.76
CA VAL A 11 -12.01 20.84 -25.21
C VAL A 11 -12.37 22.22 -25.73
N VAL A 12 -11.43 22.89 -26.38
CA VAL A 12 -11.65 24.19 -27.02
C VAL A 12 -11.85 24.07 -28.53
N GLU A 13 -11.36 23.00 -29.15
CA GLU A 13 -11.52 22.76 -30.58
C GLU A 13 -11.51 21.25 -30.88
N GLY A 14 -12.33 20.85 -31.86
CA GLY A 14 -12.44 19.48 -32.32
C GLY A 14 -13.52 18.66 -31.60
N THR A 15 -13.77 17.48 -32.15
CA THR A 15 -14.72 16.49 -31.66
C THR A 15 -14.11 15.12 -31.85
N SER A 16 -14.00 14.32 -30.79
CA SER A 16 -13.39 12.99 -30.86
C SER A 16 -13.94 12.08 -29.76
N GLN A 17 -13.50 10.82 -29.75
CA GLN A 17 -13.82 9.84 -28.71
C GLN A 17 -12.60 9.64 -27.82
N ILE A 18 -12.81 9.68 -26.51
CA ILE A 18 -11.77 9.48 -25.51
C ILE A 18 -12.09 8.21 -24.73
N ASP A 19 -11.09 7.33 -24.65
CA ASP A 19 -11.11 6.17 -23.77
C ASP A 19 -10.65 6.61 -22.37
N GLU A 20 -11.56 6.53 -21.40
CA GLU A 20 -11.31 6.85 -19.98
C GLU A 20 -11.15 5.57 -19.13
N SER A 21 -11.03 4.39 -19.75
CA SER A 21 -10.92 3.08 -19.06
C SER A 21 -9.79 3.02 -18.03
N SER A 22 -8.70 3.75 -18.25
CA SER A 22 -7.57 3.82 -17.31
C SER A 22 -7.91 4.55 -16.00
N LEU A 23 -8.96 5.36 -15.97
CA LEU A 23 -9.38 6.13 -14.79
C LEU A 23 -10.73 5.66 -14.23
N THR A 24 -11.72 5.40 -15.09
CA THR A 24 -13.09 5.03 -14.68
C THR A 24 -13.32 3.52 -14.69
N GLY A 25 -12.51 2.75 -15.42
CA GLY A 25 -12.72 1.32 -15.63
C GLY A 25 -13.80 0.98 -16.67
N GLU A 26 -14.44 1.99 -17.29
CA GLU A 26 -15.41 1.76 -18.35
C GLU A 26 -14.72 1.60 -19.70
N SER A 27 -14.92 0.46 -20.38
CA SER A 27 -14.29 0.18 -21.68
C SER A 27 -14.92 0.91 -22.87
N VAL A 28 -15.99 1.69 -22.67
CA VAL A 28 -16.72 2.35 -23.75
C VAL A 28 -16.14 3.75 -23.96
N PRO A 29 -15.56 4.07 -25.13
CA PRO A 29 -15.08 5.41 -25.42
C PRO A 29 -16.20 6.44 -25.34
N VAL A 30 -15.95 7.52 -24.62
CA VAL A 30 -16.91 8.60 -24.41
C VAL A 30 -16.72 9.66 -25.50
N PRO A 31 -17.77 10.04 -26.24
CA PRO A 31 -17.69 11.13 -27.20
C PRO A 31 -17.52 12.46 -26.46
N LYS A 32 -16.54 13.26 -26.89
CA LYS A 32 -16.26 14.60 -26.35
C LYS A 32 -16.38 15.65 -27.43
N LYS A 33 -16.99 16.77 -27.09
CA LYS A 33 -17.19 17.94 -27.95
C LYS A 33 -16.61 19.19 -27.31
N ILE A 34 -16.60 20.28 -28.07
CA ILE A 34 -16.21 21.61 -27.58
C ILE A 34 -17.01 21.94 -26.32
N ASN A 35 -16.31 22.43 -25.28
CA ASN A 35 -16.77 22.69 -23.92
C ASN A 35 -16.95 21.46 -23.00
N ASP A 36 -16.71 20.24 -23.47
CA ASP A 36 -16.71 19.07 -22.58
C ASP A 36 -15.41 18.98 -21.78
N PHE A 37 -15.54 18.49 -20.54
CA PHE A 37 -14.41 18.20 -19.65
C PHE A 37 -13.75 16.88 -20.01
N VAL A 38 -12.42 16.86 -19.95
CA VAL A 38 -11.58 15.71 -20.23
C VAL A 38 -10.63 15.50 -19.06
N SER A 39 -10.61 14.27 -18.56
CA SER A 39 -9.68 13.85 -17.52
C SER A 39 -8.32 13.47 -18.11
N GLY A 40 -7.25 13.88 -17.44
CA GLY A 40 -5.88 13.46 -17.69
C GLY A 40 -5.76 11.94 -17.55
N GLY A 41 -4.95 11.34 -18.42
CA GLY A 41 -4.80 9.88 -18.49
C GLY A 41 -5.68 9.19 -19.54
N GLY A 42 -6.72 9.85 -20.06
CA GLY A 42 -7.52 9.33 -21.16
C GLY A 42 -6.76 9.26 -22.49
N ILE A 43 -7.17 8.35 -23.37
CA ILE A 43 -6.54 8.14 -24.69
C ILE A 43 -7.51 8.57 -25.79
N ASN A 44 -7.06 9.43 -26.71
CA ASN A 44 -7.87 9.83 -27.87
C ASN A 44 -7.90 8.70 -28.92
N VAL A 45 -8.98 7.92 -28.92
CA VAL A 45 -9.22 6.81 -29.86
C VAL A 45 -9.84 7.25 -31.19
N GLY A 46 -10.41 8.45 -31.26
CA GLY A 46 -11.00 8.95 -32.50
C GLY A 46 -9.96 9.38 -33.56
N SER A 47 -10.44 9.63 -34.78
CA SER A 47 -9.61 10.00 -35.94
C SER A 47 -9.28 11.50 -36.00
N THR A 48 -9.88 12.31 -35.15
CA THR A 48 -9.79 13.77 -35.13
C THR A 48 -8.85 14.27 -34.03
N GLN A 49 -8.16 15.38 -34.31
CA GLN A 49 -7.35 16.09 -33.31
C GLN A 49 -8.26 16.85 -32.34
N LEU A 50 -7.86 16.88 -31.07
CA LEU A 50 -8.52 17.65 -30.01
C LEU A 50 -7.54 18.69 -29.49
N VAL A 51 -7.99 19.94 -29.41
CA VAL A 51 -7.27 21.00 -28.70
C VAL A 51 -7.92 21.16 -27.33
N ILE A 52 -7.13 20.95 -26.28
CA ILE A 52 -7.61 20.95 -24.89
C ILE A 52 -6.92 22.10 -24.15
N ARG A 53 -7.73 22.93 -23.49
CA ARG A 53 -7.24 23.93 -22.54
C ARG A 53 -7.13 23.27 -21.17
N THR A 54 -5.90 23.14 -20.67
CA THR A 54 -5.64 22.61 -19.32
C THR A 54 -6.24 23.54 -18.27
N THR A 55 -7.09 23.00 -17.40
CA THR A 55 -7.67 23.75 -16.27
C THR A 55 -6.89 23.53 -14.99
N THR A 56 -6.09 22.46 -14.95
CA THR A 56 -5.42 21.97 -13.75
C THR A 56 -3.96 21.66 -14.06
N SER A 57 -3.08 21.82 -13.07
CA SER A 57 -1.68 21.40 -13.18
C SER A 57 -1.59 19.87 -13.32
N VAL A 58 -0.53 19.35 -13.95
CA VAL A 58 -0.31 17.88 -14.04
C VAL A 58 -0.25 17.23 -12.64
N GLU A 59 0.25 17.98 -11.66
CA GLU A 59 0.40 17.60 -10.26
C GLU A 59 -0.95 17.43 -9.54
N ASP A 60 -1.96 18.20 -9.94
CA ASP A 60 -3.32 18.15 -9.38
C ASP A 60 -4.30 17.32 -10.23
N SER A 61 -3.81 16.62 -11.26
CA SER A 61 -4.66 15.80 -12.12
C SER A 61 -5.32 14.63 -11.36
N ALA A 62 -6.45 14.15 -11.88
CA ALA A 62 -7.17 13.00 -11.32
C ALA A 62 -6.26 11.77 -11.09
N VAL A 63 -5.31 11.52 -12.00
CA VAL A 63 -4.33 10.43 -11.90
C VAL A 63 -3.36 10.66 -10.74
N SER A 64 -2.80 11.86 -10.62
CA SER A 64 -1.87 12.22 -9.53
C SER A 64 -2.56 12.11 -8.16
N ARG A 65 -3.84 12.51 -8.07
CA ARG A 65 -4.65 12.35 -6.86
C ARG A 65 -4.90 10.88 -6.52
N LEU A 66 -5.17 10.04 -7.52
CA LEU A 66 -5.35 8.60 -7.33
C LEU A 66 -4.06 7.96 -6.82
N ILE A 67 -2.91 8.27 -7.42
CA ILE A 67 -1.59 7.77 -6.97
C ILE A 67 -1.36 8.16 -5.51
N ARG A 68 -1.59 9.43 -5.15
CA ARG A 68 -1.44 9.90 -3.78
C ARG A 68 -2.36 9.19 -2.79
N LEU A 69 -3.62 8.94 -3.18
CA LEU A 69 -4.56 8.18 -2.34
C LEU A 69 -4.11 6.72 -2.14
N VAL A 70 -3.55 6.10 -3.18
CA VAL A 70 -2.98 4.74 -3.09
C VAL A 70 -1.72 4.74 -2.21
N GLU A 71 -0.84 5.72 -2.38
CA GLU A 71 0.35 5.88 -1.53
C GLU A 71 -0.02 6.12 -0.07
N GLU A 72 -0.99 6.98 0.22
CA GLU A 72 -1.49 7.22 1.58
C GLU A 72 -2.12 5.94 2.18
N ALA A 73 -2.85 5.15 1.38
CA ALA A 73 -3.41 3.87 1.80
C ALA A 73 -2.34 2.79 2.07
N GLN A 74 -1.29 2.74 1.25
CA GLN A 74 -0.15 1.81 1.41
C GLN A 74 0.79 2.25 2.55
N ALA A 75 0.98 3.55 2.74
CA ALA A 75 1.74 4.12 3.85
C ALA A 75 1.02 3.89 5.20
N ASN A 76 -0.30 3.77 5.16
CA ASN A 76 -1.10 3.13 6.20
C ASN A 76 -0.92 1.59 6.19
N ARG A 77 0.33 1.11 6.22
CA ARG A 77 0.63 -0.16 6.88
C ARG A 77 -0.11 -0.14 8.20
N SER A 78 -1.06 -1.06 8.32
CA SER A 78 -2.15 -1.02 9.28
C SER A 78 -1.59 -0.65 10.66
N ALA A 79 -2.20 0.31 11.34
CA ALA A 79 -1.84 0.65 12.73
C ALA A 79 -1.72 -0.62 13.59
N THR A 80 -2.50 -1.66 13.26
CA THR A 80 -2.45 -3.00 13.83
C THR A 80 -1.10 -3.71 13.64
N GLU A 81 -0.44 -3.61 12.48
CA GLU A 81 0.89 -4.20 12.23
C GLU A 81 1.95 -3.53 13.13
N LYS A 82 1.90 -2.19 13.27
CA LYS A 82 2.80 -1.45 14.17
C LYS A 82 2.54 -1.78 15.65
N MET A 83 1.29 -2.04 16.04
CA MET A 83 0.94 -2.47 17.41
C MET A 83 1.48 -3.87 17.72
N ILE A 84 1.35 -4.82 16.78
CA ILE A 84 1.86 -6.18 16.94
C ILE A 84 3.38 -6.18 17.01
N ASP A 85 4.06 -5.46 16.11
CA ASP A 85 5.52 -5.34 16.11
C ASP A 85 6.05 -4.68 17.39
N GLY A 86 5.34 -3.69 17.93
CA GLY A 86 5.67 -3.06 19.20
C GLY A 86 5.56 -4.02 20.39
N PHE A 87 4.49 -4.82 20.42
CA PHE A 87 4.29 -5.84 21.47
C PHE A 87 5.33 -6.96 21.38
N ALA A 88 5.57 -7.51 20.19
CA ALA A 88 6.57 -8.55 19.95
C ALA A 88 7.97 -8.08 20.36
N ARG A 89 8.33 -6.83 20.06
CA ARG A 89 9.64 -6.26 20.41
C ARG A 89 9.93 -6.26 21.91
N ALA A 90 8.92 -6.11 22.77
CA ALA A 90 9.08 -6.18 24.22
C ALA A 90 8.89 -7.61 24.75
N TYR A 91 7.97 -8.38 24.15
CA TYR A 91 7.65 -9.75 24.58
C TYR A 91 8.78 -10.74 24.31
N THR A 92 9.37 -10.73 23.11
CA THR A 92 10.46 -11.64 22.73
C THR A 92 11.67 -11.58 23.67
N PRO A 93 12.27 -10.40 23.98
CA PRO A 93 13.40 -10.36 24.91
C PRO A 93 13.00 -10.76 26.33
N ALA A 94 11.78 -10.45 26.79
CA ALA A 94 11.31 -10.84 28.11
C ALA A 94 11.23 -12.36 28.27
N VAL A 95 10.65 -13.07 27.30
CA VAL A 95 10.54 -14.54 27.37
C VAL A 95 11.90 -15.22 27.24
N VAL A 96 12.77 -14.73 26.37
CA VAL A 96 14.15 -15.25 26.25
C VAL A 96 14.89 -15.10 27.58
N PHE A 97 14.74 -13.97 28.27
CA PHE A 97 15.36 -13.76 29.58
C PHE A 97 14.83 -14.73 30.64
N ILE A 98 13.51 -14.93 30.70
CA ILE A 98 12.88 -15.89 31.62
C ILE A 98 13.36 -17.32 31.34
N ALA A 99 13.49 -17.70 30.08
CA ALA A 99 13.97 -19.03 29.71
C ALA A 99 15.44 -19.25 30.08
N ILE A 100 16.31 -18.25 29.91
CA ILE A 100 17.71 -18.32 30.35
C ILE A 100 17.79 -18.50 31.87
N ILE A 101 16.98 -17.75 32.61
CA ILE A 101 16.89 -17.85 34.07
C ILE A 101 16.44 -19.27 34.48
N MET A 102 15.38 -19.81 33.86
CA MET A 102 14.90 -21.16 34.14
C MET A 102 15.92 -22.25 33.78
N CYS A 103 16.76 -22.04 32.77
CA CYS A 103 17.81 -23.00 32.41
C CYS A 103 19.03 -22.93 33.34
N THR A 104 19.35 -21.76 33.90
CA THR A 104 20.61 -21.53 34.64
C THR A 104 20.46 -21.64 36.16
N ILE A 105 19.36 -21.13 36.72
CA ILE A 105 19.13 -21.13 38.18
C ILE A 105 19.06 -22.55 38.78
N PRO A 106 18.33 -23.52 38.18
CA PRO A 106 18.17 -24.85 38.77
C PRO A 106 19.45 -25.69 38.77
N TRP A 107 20.46 -25.31 37.98
CA TRP A 107 21.77 -25.95 37.96
C TRP A 107 22.51 -25.80 39.30
N PHE A 108 22.20 -24.77 40.09
CA PHE A 108 22.77 -24.56 41.43
C PHE A 108 22.24 -25.55 42.48
N TRP A 109 21.08 -26.18 42.25
CA TRP A 109 20.45 -27.10 43.20
C TRP A 109 20.68 -28.59 42.91
N GLY A 110 21.42 -28.91 41.84
CA GLY A 110 21.82 -30.29 41.51
C GLY A 110 21.62 -30.64 40.03
N GLN A 111 22.43 -31.59 39.54
CA GLN A 111 22.47 -32.00 38.12
C GLN A 111 21.13 -32.57 37.61
N ASP A 112 20.41 -33.34 38.44
CA ASP A 112 19.12 -33.93 38.05
C ASP A 112 18.01 -32.88 37.93
N VAL A 113 17.99 -31.89 38.84
CA VAL A 113 17.02 -30.78 38.82
C VAL A 113 17.34 -29.81 37.68
N GLY A 114 18.63 -29.53 37.45
CA GLY A 114 19.12 -28.75 36.31
C GLY A 114 18.62 -29.32 34.98
N ARG A 115 18.87 -30.61 34.71
CA ARG A 115 18.48 -31.25 33.44
C ARG A 115 16.97 -31.22 33.19
N HIS A 116 16.15 -31.44 34.23
CA HIS A 116 14.70 -31.41 34.10
C HIS A 116 14.18 -30.00 33.77
N TRP A 117 14.74 -28.98 34.42
CA TRP A 117 14.35 -27.60 34.18
C TRP A 117 14.92 -27.01 32.89
N THR A 118 16.09 -27.45 32.42
CA THR A 118 16.60 -27.08 31.09
C THR A 118 15.67 -27.58 29.98
N LEU A 119 15.13 -28.80 30.09
CA LEU A 119 14.14 -29.32 29.14
C LEU A 119 12.85 -28.47 29.15
N ASN A 120 12.35 -28.12 30.32
CA ASN A 120 11.14 -27.29 30.46
C ASN A 120 11.36 -25.85 29.96
N GLY A 121 12.55 -25.27 30.17
CA GLY A 121 12.93 -23.97 29.62
C GLY A 121 12.99 -23.98 28.09
N LEU A 122 13.50 -25.05 27.47
CA LEU A 122 13.50 -25.22 26.02
C LEU A 122 12.07 -25.31 25.46
N ILE A 123 11.19 -26.05 26.13
CA ILE A 123 9.77 -26.18 25.76
C ILE A 123 9.07 -24.81 25.80
N ILE A 124 9.36 -23.97 26.80
CA ILE A 124 8.80 -22.62 26.91
C ILE A 124 9.23 -21.73 25.73
N ILE A 125 10.50 -21.80 25.30
CA ILE A 125 10.97 -21.03 24.14
C ILE A 125 10.22 -21.45 22.87
N VAL A 126 10.01 -22.76 22.69
CA VAL A 126 9.30 -23.29 21.52
C VAL A 126 7.83 -22.86 21.51
N ILE A 127 7.15 -22.88 22.67
CA ILE A 127 5.74 -22.47 22.77
C ILE A 127 5.57 -20.94 22.65
N ALA A 128 6.55 -20.17 23.12
CA ALA A 128 6.45 -18.72 23.18
C ALA A 128 6.90 -18.00 21.91
N CYS A 129 7.29 -18.72 20.86
CA CYS A 129 7.49 -18.10 19.56
C CYS A 129 6.14 -17.52 19.08
N PRO A 130 6.02 -16.19 18.90
CA PRO A 130 4.79 -15.57 18.43
C PRO A 130 4.50 -15.87 16.96
#